data_AF-A0A7C4A9Z4-F1
#
_entry.id   AF-A0A7C4A9Z4-F1
#
_cell.length_a   1.000
_cell.length_b   1.000
_cell.length_c   1.000
_cell.angle_alpha   90.00
_cell.angle_beta   90.00
_cell.angle_gamma   90.00
#
_symmetry.space_group_name_H-M   'P 1'
#
loop_
_entity.id
_entity.type
_entity.pdbx_description
1 polymer ?
#
loop_
_entity_poly.entity_id
_entity_poly.type
_entity_poly.pdbx_seq_one_letter_code
_entity_poly.pdbx_strand_id
1 'polypeptide(L)' 'MSRVGVIGAGHGVFGRRSDATVQELAFEAFRLAIKDAGIERDELDATVVAAVPEYH' A
#
# COMPACT_ATOMS: atom_id res chain seq x y z
N MET A 1 5.68 21.19 15.75
CA MET A 1 5.42 19.99 14.92
C MET A 1 6.60 19.76 14.02
N SER A 2 7.04 18.50 13.87
CA SER A 2 7.98 18.09 12.84
C SER A 2 7.35 18.28 11.45
N ARG A 3 8.15 18.66 10.45
CA ARG A 3 7.71 18.66 9.05
C ARG A 3 7.63 17.22 8.55
N VAL A 4 6.65 16.91 7.71
CA VAL A 4 6.43 15.58 7.14
C VAL A 4 6.63 15.64 5.63
N GLY A 5 7.24 14.60 5.05
CA GLY A 5 7.41 14.43 3.60
C GLY A 5 6.89 13.08 3.14
N VAL A 6 6.35 13.03 1.92
CA VAL A 6 6.00 11.79 1.23
C VAL A 6 7.20 11.37 0.37
N ILE A 7 7.72 10.18 0.60
CA ILE A 7 8.95 9.69 -0.07
C ILE A 7 8.69 8.61 -1.12
N GLY A 8 7.49 8.03 -1.18
CA GLY A 8 7.13 7.07 -2.22
C GLY A 8 5.62 6.88 -2.35
N ALA A 9 5.19 6.45 -3.53
CA ALA A 9 3.80 6.15 -3.83
C ALA A 9 3.65 4.86 -4.64
N GLY A 10 2.54 4.15 -4.46
CA GLY A 10 2.26 2.91 -5.16
C GLY A 10 0.76 2.70 -5.33
N HIS A 11 0.37 2.17 -6.49
CA HIS A 11 -1.03 1.94 -6.82
C HIS A 11 -1.16 0.69 -7.69
N GLY A 12 -2.13 -0.16 -7.37
CA GLY A 12 -2.49 -1.32 -8.18
C GLY A 12 -3.35 -0.93 -9.38
N VAL A 13 -3.64 -1.88 -10.26
CA VAL A 13 -4.58 -1.65 -11.37
C VAL A 13 -6.01 -1.52 -10.82
N PHE A 14 -6.71 -0.46 -11.21
CA PHE A 14 -8.10 -0.26 -10.83
C PHE A 14 -9.02 -1.10 -11.72
N GLY A 15 -9.87 -1.94 -11.13
CA GLY A 15 -10.77 -2.82 -11.86
C GLY A 15 -11.27 -4.00 -11.05
N ARG A 16 -11.99 -4.91 -11.71
CA ARG A 16 -12.40 -6.20 -11.14
C ARG A 16 -11.34 -7.24 -11.41
N ARG A 17 -10.90 -7.93 -10.36
CA ARG A 17 -9.90 -8.99 -10.40
C ARG A 17 -10.42 -10.20 -9.64
N SER A 18 -10.19 -11.38 -10.21
CA SER A 18 -10.51 -12.68 -9.60
C SER A 18 -9.26 -13.56 -9.48
N ASP A 19 -8.09 -13.03 -9.85
CA ASP A 19 -6.78 -13.66 -9.86
C ASP A 19 -5.96 -13.38 -8.58
N ALA A 20 -6.47 -12.54 -7.68
CA ALA A 20 -5.79 -12.13 -6.45
C ALA A 20 -6.79 -11.91 -5.30
N THR A 21 -6.34 -12.20 -4.09
CA THR A 21 -7.03 -11.86 -2.84
C THR A 21 -6.94 -10.37 -2.54
N VAL A 22 -7.81 -9.86 -1.66
CA VAL A 22 -7.76 -8.45 -1.21
C VAL A 22 -6.41 -8.10 -0.60
N GLN A 23 -5.80 -9.03 0.13
CA GLN A 23 -4.48 -8.88 0.75
C GLN A 23 -3.38 -8.76 -0.29
N GLU A 24 -3.41 -9.57 -1.35
CA GLU A 24 -2.45 -9.49 -2.47
C GLU A 24 -2.61 -8.17 -3.23
N LEU A 25 -3.85 -7.72 -3.47
CA LEU A 25 -4.12 -6.41 -4.09
C LEU A 25 -3.55 -5.25 -3.24
N ALA A 26 -3.73 -5.29 -1.92
CA ALA A 26 -3.15 -4.30 -1.01
C ALA A 26 -1.61 -4.35 -1.00
N PHE A 27 -1.04 -5.57 -1.02
CA PHE A 27 0.41 -5.77 -1.03
C PHE A 27 1.06 -5.29 -2.33
N GLU A 28 0.41 -5.41 -3.49
CA GLU A 28 0.92 -4.87 -4.75
C GLU A 28 1.20 -3.36 -4.66
N ALA A 29 0.25 -2.58 -4.14
CA ALA A 29 0.40 -1.14 -3.96
C ALA A 29 1.52 -0.82 -2.94
N PHE A 30 1.56 -1.54 -1.82
CA PHE A 30 2.61 -1.40 -0.80
C PHE A 30 4.01 -1.66 -1.38
N ARG A 31 4.20 -2.76 -2.13
CA ARG A 31 5.48 -3.14 -2.73
C ARG A 31 5.99 -2.07 -3.70
N LEU A 32 5.09 -1.45 -4.47
CA LEU A 32 5.45 -0.35 -5.36
C LEU A 32 5.86 0.90 -4.58
N ALA A 33 5.13 1.25 -3.53
CA ALA A 33 5.42 2.43 -2.71
C ALA A 33 6.76 2.33 -1.97
N ILE A 34 7.08 1.17 -1.39
CA ILE A 34 8.34 0.93 -0.69
C ILE A 34 9.52 0.95 -1.67
N LYS A 35 9.34 0.39 -2.87
CA LYS A 35 10.35 0.46 -3.93
C LYS A 35 10.60 1.91 -4.39
N ASP A 36 9.56 2.70 -4.55
CA ASP A 36 9.67 4.12 -4.93
C ASP A 36 10.36 4.95 -3.84
N ALA A 37 10.05 4.64 -2.56
CA ALA A 37 10.69 5.24 -1.40
C ALA A 37 12.16 4.86 -1.20
N GLY A 38 12.61 3.74 -1.77
CA GLY A 38 13.98 3.25 -1.62
C GLY A 38 14.33 2.81 -0.19
N ILE A 39 13.34 2.34 0.56
CA ILE A 39 13.50 1.83 1.94
C ILE A 39 13.18 0.34 2.00
N GLU A 40 13.56 -0.31 3.08
CA GLU A 40 13.23 -1.69 3.41
C GLU A 40 12.10 -1.77 4.45
N ARG A 41 11.50 -2.96 4.60
CA ARG A 41 10.33 -3.16 5.48
C ARG A 41 10.66 -2.94 6.96
N ASP A 42 11.88 -3.23 7.39
CA ASP A 42 12.34 -3.08 8.77
C ASP A 42 12.55 -1.61 9.18
N GLU A 43 12.55 -0.68 8.23
CA GLU A 43 12.57 0.76 8.46
C GLU A 43 11.17 1.35 8.73
N LEU A 44 10.10 0.54 8.66
CA LEU A 44 8.73 0.97 8.93
C LEU A 44 8.36 0.81 10.41
N ASP A 45 8.11 1.92 11.09
CA ASP A 45 7.65 1.90 12.48
C ASP A 45 6.17 1.52 12.63
N ALA A 46 5.34 1.93 11.67
CA ALA A 46 3.89 1.77 11.75
C ALA A 46 3.22 1.75 10.37
N THR A 47 2.03 1.18 10.31
CA THR A 47 1.17 1.20 9.12
C THR A 47 -0.22 1.72 9.50
N VAL A 48 -0.84 2.46 8.59
CA VAL A 48 -2.23 2.92 8.71
C VAL A 48 -2.97 2.41 7.49
N VAL A 49 -4.03 1.63 7.72
CA VAL A 49 -4.80 0.98 6.66
C VAL A 49 -6.25 1.42 6.76
N ALA A 50 -6.81 1.85 5.64
CA ALA A 50 -8.24 2.10 5.49
C ALA A 50 -8.82 1.11 4.48
N ALA A 51 -9.89 0.43 4.85
CA ALA A 51 -10.61 -0.49 3.97
C ALA A 51 -12.11 -0.29 4.16
N VAL A 52 -12.84 -0.30 3.05
CA VAL A 52 -14.31 -0.27 3.04
C VAL A 52 -14.78 -1.52 2.28
N PRO A 53 -14.93 -2.65 2.96
CA PRO A 53 -15.51 -3.84 2.34
C PRO A 53 -17.00 -3.61 2.11
N GLU A 54 -17.48 -3.85 0.88
CA GLU A 54 -18.90 -4.03 0.65
C GLU A 54 -19.29 -5.43 1.13
N TYR A 55 -20.14 -5.47 2.15
CA TYR A 55 -20.86 -6.69 2.53
C TYR A 55 -22.12 -6.77 1.66
N HIS A 56 -22.16 -7.71 0.72
CA HIS A 56 -23.38 -8.15 0.05
C HIS A 56 -23.93 -9.40 0.75
#